data_AF-A0A957KX42-F1
#
_entry.id   AF-A0A957KX42-F1
#
_cell.length_a   1.000
_cell.length_b   1.000
_cell.length_c   1.000
_cell.angle_alpha   90.00
_cell.angle_beta   90.00
_cell.angle_gamma   90.00
#
_symmetry.space_group_name_H-M   'P 1'
#
loop_
_entity.id
_entity.type
_entity.pdbx_description
1 polymer ?
#
loop_
_entity_poly.entity_id
_entity_poly.type
_entity_poly.pdbx_seq_one_letter_code
_entity_poly.pdbx_strand_id
1 'polypeptide(L)'
;MQQPNYEEVWGHAFVATNCPHCDWIYLTVPAQATMVCPHCGQATLEPLTAEDELPYTRPPELLLLPGISRQNMEGALGRFANEVPYPPDDLTSNNLLGRLQLVYLPMWLVDVDVSADWQAEVGY
;
A
#
# COMPACT_ATOMS: atom_id res chain seq x y z
N MET A 1 -16.08 10.27 -19.15
CA MET A 1 -15.55 11.21 -18.13
C MET A 1 -14.04 11.24 -18.29
N GLN A 2 -13.41 12.40 -18.10
CA GLN A 2 -11.96 12.55 -18.27
C GLN A 2 -11.27 11.97 -17.02
N GLN A 3 -10.26 11.12 -17.18
CA GLN A 3 -9.43 10.68 -16.04
C GLN A 3 -8.94 11.92 -15.27
N PRO A 4 -9.03 11.94 -13.93
CA PRO A 4 -8.52 13.06 -13.16
C PRO A 4 -7.03 13.23 -13.46
N ASN A 5 -6.60 14.47 -13.66
CA ASN A 5 -5.20 14.79 -13.87
C ASN A 5 -4.45 14.59 -12.55
N TYR A 6 -3.98 13.37 -12.29
CA TYR A 6 -3.29 13.03 -11.05
C TYR A 6 -2.03 13.86 -10.85
N GLU A 7 -1.37 14.30 -11.92
CA GLU A 7 -0.21 15.19 -11.84
C GLU A 7 -0.57 16.54 -11.22
N GLU A 8 -1.73 17.09 -11.54
CA GLU A 8 -2.21 18.35 -10.96
C GLU A 8 -2.59 18.20 -9.48
N VAL A 9 -3.20 17.06 -9.11
CA VAL A 9 -3.70 16.85 -7.74
C VAL A 9 -2.59 16.38 -6.79
N TRP A 10 -1.65 15.55 -7.26
CA TRP A 10 -0.58 14.96 -6.46
C TRP A 10 0.78 15.62 -6.66
N GLY A 11 0.93 16.50 -7.65
CA GLY A 11 2.23 17.10 -8.02
C GLY A 11 3.22 16.09 -8.64
N HIS A 12 2.75 14.90 -9.03
CA HIS A 12 3.56 13.85 -9.63
C HIS A 12 2.73 13.01 -10.60
N ALA A 13 3.33 12.57 -11.70
CA ALA A 13 2.67 11.69 -12.65
C ALA A 13 2.43 10.30 -12.02
N PHE A 14 1.16 10.00 -11.72
CA PHE A 14 0.71 8.68 -11.28
C PHE A 14 -0.22 8.05 -12.30
N VAL A 15 -0.20 6.72 -12.32
CA VAL A 15 -1.07 5.86 -13.11
C VAL A 15 -1.86 5.00 -12.13
N ALA A 16 -3.18 5.09 -12.20
CA ALA A 16 -4.07 4.21 -11.47
C ALA A 16 -4.05 2.82 -12.13
N THR A 17 -3.78 1.79 -11.35
CA THR A 17 -3.67 0.40 -11.83
C THR A 17 -4.46 -0.54 -10.93
N ASN A 18 -5.04 -1.59 -11.49
CA ASN A 18 -5.68 -2.66 -10.73
C ASN A 18 -4.92 -3.98 -10.89
N CYS A 19 -5.18 -4.92 -9.98
CA CYS A 19 -4.76 -6.31 -10.13
C CYS A 19 -5.94 -7.14 -10.67
N PRO A 20 -5.83 -7.77 -11.85
CA PRO A 20 -6.93 -8.56 -12.43
C PRO A 20 -7.24 -9.86 -11.67
N HIS A 21 -6.44 -10.21 -10.65
CA HIS A 21 -6.64 -11.39 -9.82
C HIS A 21 -7.34 -11.10 -8.47
N CYS A 22 -7.07 -9.94 -7.85
CA CYS A 22 -7.58 -9.65 -6.50
C CYS A 22 -8.28 -8.29 -6.39
N ASP A 23 -8.44 -7.59 -7.51
CA ASP A 23 -9.13 -6.31 -7.65
C ASP A 23 -8.58 -5.16 -6.79
N TRP A 24 -7.41 -5.35 -6.17
CA TRP A 24 -6.72 -4.26 -5.47
C TRP A 24 -6.24 -3.20 -6.44
N ILE A 25 -6.46 -1.95 -6.06
CA ILE A 25 -6.12 -0.78 -6.84
C ILE A 25 -4.94 -0.06 -6.20
N TYR A 26 -4.01 0.39 -7.03
CA TYR A 26 -2.81 1.11 -6.64
C TYR A 26 -2.65 2.38 -7.47
N LEU A 27 -2.06 3.40 -6.87
CA LEU A 27 -1.46 4.52 -7.57
C LEU A 27 0.04 4.22 -7.74
N THR A 28 0.48 4.08 -8.99
CA THR A 28 1.87 3.74 -9.33
C THR A 28 2.51 4.83 -10.16
N VAL A 29 3.84 4.93 -10.14
CA VAL A 29 4.54 5.73 -11.16
C VAL A 29 4.53 4.98 -12.49
N PRO A 30 4.57 5.65 -13.66
CA PRO A 30 4.50 5.00 -14.97
C PRO A 30 5.50 3.83 -15.14
N ALA A 31 6.71 3.95 -14.59
CA ALA A 31 7.74 2.91 -14.64
C ALA A 31 7.39 1.64 -13.85
N GLN A 32 6.39 1.69 -12.97
CA GLN A 32 5.95 0.59 -12.10
C GLN A 32 4.53 0.10 -12.45
N ALA A 33 3.90 0.65 -13.50
CA ALA A 33 2.52 0.31 -13.86
C ALA A 33 2.32 -1.18 -14.25
N THR A 34 3.41 -1.91 -14.51
CA THR A 34 3.41 -3.34 -14.86
C THR A 34 4.18 -4.19 -13.85
N MET A 35 4.21 -3.80 -12.57
CA MET A 35 4.79 -4.63 -11.51
C MET A 35 3.83 -5.76 -11.12
N VAL A 36 4.38 -6.84 -10.54
CA VAL A 36 3.55 -7.88 -9.92
C VAL A 36 2.80 -7.28 -8.73
N CYS A 37 1.52 -7.64 -8.57
CA CYS A 37 0.68 -7.15 -7.51
C CYS A 37 1.32 -7.44 -6.13
N PRO A 38 1.61 -6.41 -5.32
CA PRO A 38 2.31 -6.59 -4.05
C PRO A 38 1.42 -7.23 -2.96
N HIS A 39 0.09 -7.24 -3.15
CA HIS A 39 -0.84 -7.87 -2.23
C HIS A 39 -0.94 -9.40 -2.44
N CYS A 40 -1.24 -9.85 -3.66
CA CYS A 40 -1.46 -11.28 -3.92
C CYS A 40 -0.26 -12.00 -4.54
N GLY A 41 0.65 -11.28 -5.20
CA GLY A 41 1.79 -11.87 -5.91
C GLY A 41 1.43 -12.68 -7.17
N GLN A 42 0.18 -12.68 -7.62
CA GLN A 42 -0.30 -13.63 -8.64
C GLN A 42 -0.48 -13.05 -10.05
N ALA A 43 -0.66 -11.74 -10.18
CA ALA A 43 -0.86 -11.09 -11.47
C ALA A 43 -0.05 -9.79 -11.56
N THR A 44 0.26 -9.40 -12.78
CA THR A 44 0.82 -8.08 -13.10
C THR A 44 -0.28 -7.03 -13.01
N LEU A 45 0.06 -5.86 -12.49
CA LEU A 45 -0.87 -4.72 -12.46
C LEU A 45 -1.17 -4.24 -13.89
N GLU A 46 -2.41 -3.81 -14.11
CA GLU A 46 -2.90 -3.28 -15.37
C GLU A 46 -3.47 -1.88 -15.15
N PRO A 47 -3.26 -0.92 -16.07
CA PRO A 47 -3.87 0.40 -15.97
C PRO A 47 -5.40 0.32 -15.93
N LEU A 48 -6.00 1.09 -15.02
CA LEU A 48 -7.45 1.25 -14.96
C LEU A 48 -7.97 1.93 -16.23
N THR A 49 -9.13 1.49 -16.72
CA THR A 49 -9.80 2.11 -17.85
C THR A 49 -10.55 3.37 -17.39
N ALA A 50 -10.93 4.24 -18.32
CA ALA A 50 -11.53 5.55 -18.03
C ALA A 50 -12.92 5.50 -17.34
N GLU A 51 -13.45 4.31 -17.08
CA GLU A 51 -14.74 4.05 -16.45
C GLU A 51 -14.62 3.84 -14.93
N ASP A 52 -13.40 3.58 -14.45
CA ASP A 52 -13.13 3.33 -13.04
C ASP A 52 -12.62 4.61 -12.35
N GLU A 53 -13.42 5.16 -11.43
CA GLU A 53 -13.00 6.26 -10.57
C GLU A 53 -12.31 5.73 -9.32
N LEU A 54 -11.17 6.32 -8.97
CA LEU A 54 -10.57 6.05 -7.67
C LEU A 54 -11.47 6.58 -6.56
N PRO A 55 -11.68 5.81 -5.48
CA PRO A 55 -12.51 6.25 -4.36
C PRO A 55 -11.95 7.50 -3.68
N TYR A 56 -10.64 7.74 -3.80
CA TYR A 56 -9.96 8.91 -3.23
C TYR A 56 -8.98 9.50 -4.25
N THR A 57 -9.16 10.78 -4.55
CA THR A 57 -8.34 11.50 -5.53
C THR A 57 -7.31 12.43 -4.91
N ARG A 58 -7.45 12.75 -3.61
CA ARG A 58 -6.56 13.69 -2.91
C ARG A 58 -5.29 13.00 -2.38
N PRO A 59 -4.14 13.70 -2.39
CA PRO A 59 -2.93 13.20 -1.74
C PRO A 59 -3.14 13.07 -0.22
N PRO A 60 -2.42 12.16 0.44
CA PRO A 60 -2.44 12.06 1.90
C PRO A 60 -1.87 13.33 2.53
N GLU A 61 -2.40 13.72 3.68
CA GLU A 61 -1.89 14.87 4.46
C GLU A 61 -0.48 14.62 5.01
N LEU A 62 -0.14 13.35 5.26
CA LEU A 62 1.15 12.93 5.78
C LEU A 62 1.61 11.64 5.09
N LEU A 63 2.89 11.60 4.71
CA LEU A 63 3.56 10.42 4.21
C LEU A 63 4.66 9.99 5.19
N LEU A 64 4.57 8.76 5.71
CA LEU A 64 5.59 8.23 6.61
C LEU A 64 6.75 7.62 5.81
N LEU A 65 7.88 8.32 5.78
CA LEU A 65 9.08 7.80 5.14
C LEU A 65 9.69 6.65 5.97
N PRO A 66 10.24 5.60 5.34
CA PRO A 66 10.93 4.53 6.05
C PRO A 66 12.12 5.07 6.86
N GLY A 67 12.13 4.81 8.15
CA GLY A 67 13.21 5.21 9.07
C GLY A 67 14.28 4.16 9.32
N ILE A 68 14.31 3.07 8.54
CA ILE A 68 15.22 1.93 8.75
C ILE A 68 16.45 2.00 7.85
N SER A 69 17.64 1.80 8.42
CA SER A 69 18.87 1.70 7.63
C SER A 69 18.90 0.41 6.81
N ARG A 70 19.61 0.44 5.68
CA ARG A 70 19.81 -0.76 4.86
C ARG A 70 20.41 -1.92 5.65
N GLN A 71 21.39 -1.65 6.52
CA GLN A 71 22.03 -2.67 7.35
C GLN A 71 21.03 -3.31 8.35
N ASN A 72 20.18 -2.49 8.99
CA ASN A 72 19.17 -2.99 9.91
C ASN A 72 18.11 -3.82 9.18
N MET A 73 17.77 -3.42 7.96
CA MET A 73 16.82 -4.12 7.10
C MET A 73 17.38 -5.47 6.60
N GLU A 74 18.63 -5.52 6.14
CA GLU A 74 19.32 -6.77 5.80
C GLU A 74 19.37 -7.72 7.00
N GLY A 75 19.69 -7.21 8.19
CA GLY A 75 19.66 -8.01 9.42
C GLY A 75 18.27 -8.54 9.77
N ALA A 76 17.21 -7.74 9.58
CA ALA A 76 15.84 -8.16 9.82
C ALA A 76 15.36 -9.23 8.84
N LEU A 77 15.65 -9.06 7.54
CA LEU A 77 15.34 -10.05 6.51
C LEU A 77 16.10 -11.36 6.70
N GLY A 78 17.38 -11.29 7.12
CA GLY A 78 18.17 -12.46 7.46
C GLY A 78 17.58 -13.25 8.63
N ARG A 79 17.11 -12.58 9.69
CA ARG A 79 16.41 -13.25 10.80
C ARG A 79 15.14 -13.92 10.32
N PHE A 80 14.30 -13.18 9.58
CA PHE A 80 13.06 -13.72 9.02
C PHE A 80 13.29 -14.98 8.17
N ALA A 81 14.26 -14.95 7.25
CA ALA A 81 14.55 -16.07 6.37
C ALA A 81 15.03 -17.33 7.12
N ASN A 82 15.80 -17.15 8.21
CA ASN A 82 16.34 -18.24 9.01
C ASN A 82 15.33 -18.85 10.01
N GLU A 83 14.28 -18.11 10.36
CA GLU A 83 13.24 -18.58 11.30
C GLU A 83 12.17 -19.45 10.62
N VAL A 84 12.09 -19.44 9.29
CA VAL A 84 11.14 -20.25 8.52
C VAL A 84 11.62 -21.71 8.44
N PRO A 85 10.88 -22.70 8.99
CA PRO A 85 11.24 -24.10 8.85
C PRO A 85 11.11 -24.57 7.40
N TYR A 86 12.11 -25.33 6.92
CA TYR A 86 12.16 -25.86 5.55
C TYR A 86 11.97 -24.76 4.47
N PRO A 87 12.82 -23.71 4.48
CA PRO A 87 12.64 -22.60 3.56
C PRO A 87 12.93 -23.06 2.11
N PRO A 88 12.21 -22.53 1.11
CA PRO A 88 12.59 -22.72 -0.27
C PRO A 88 13.96 -22.05 -0.53
N ASP A 89 14.73 -22.57 -1.49
CA ASP A 89 16.08 -22.06 -1.81
C ASP A 89 16.13 -20.57 -2.14
N ASP A 90 15.01 -20.02 -2.64
CA ASP A 90 14.86 -18.63 -3.02
C ASP A 90 14.63 -17.68 -1.81
N LEU A 91 14.31 -18.22 -0.62
CA LEU A 91 14.09 -17.42 0.59
C LEU A 91 15.42 -17.03 1.24
N THR A 92 16.19 -16.18 0.55
CA THR A 92 17.45 -15.62 1.05
C THR A 92 17.32 -14.13 1.33
N SER A 93 18.09 -13.61 2.29
CA SER A 93 18.08 -12.17 2.59
C SER A 93 18.41 -11.31 1.36
N ASN A 94 19.30 -11.77 0.47
CA ASN A 94 19.65 -11.05 -0.76
C ASN A 94 18.48 -11.01 -1.75
N ASN A 95 17.80 -12.14 -1.97
CA ASN A 95 16.65 -12.21 -2.87
C ASN A 95 15.45 -11.42 -2.31
N LEU A 96 15.26 -11.44 -0.99
CA LEU A 96 14.25 -10.63 -0.33
C LEU A 96 14.55 -9.13 -0.46
N LEU A 97 15.80 -8.71 -0.24
CA LEU A 97 16.19 -7.32 -0.37
C LEU A 97 16.04 -6.81 -1.82
N GLY A 98 16.39 -7.65 -2.81
CA GLY A 98 16.24 -7.31 -4.23
C GLY A 98 14.78 -7.22 -4.71
N ARG A 99 13.85 -7.86 -4.01
CA ARG A 99 12.41 -7.86 -4.31
C ARG A 99 11.60 -6.98 -3.38
N LEU A 100 12.23 -6.33 -2.41
CA LEU A 100 11.54 -5.49 -1.45
C LEU A 100 10.87 -4.33 -2.18
N GLN A 101 9.59 -4.12 -1.89
CA GLN A 101 8.81 -3.03 -2.43
C GLN A 101 8.21 -2.21 -1.30
N LEU A 102 8.40 -0.89 -1.36
CA LEU A 102 7.71 0.02 -0.46
C LEU A 102 6.29 0.23 -0.98
N VAL A 103 5.31 -0.14 -0.18
CA VAL A 103 3.90 0.07 -0.47
C VAL A 103 3.32 1.00 0.59
N TYR A 104 2.68 2.09 0.16
CA TYR A 104 1.95 2.97 1.04
C TYR A 104 0.50 2.51 1.13
N LEU A 105 0.08 2.09 2.31
CA LEU A 105 -1.31 1.76 2.59
C LEU A 105 -1.97 3.00 3.21
N PRO A 106 -2.99 3.59 2.57
CA PRO A 106 -3.69 4.73 3.14
C PRO A 106 -4.38 4.29 4.43
N MET A 107 -4.06 4.96 5.54
CA MET A 107 -4.75 4.80 6.82
C MET A 107 -5.47 6.10 7.17
N TRP A 108 -6.72 5.98 7.60
CA TRP A 108 -7.47 7.11 8.13
C TRP A 108 -7.10 7.32 9.59
N LEU A 109 -6.49 8.45 9.89
CA LEU A 109 -6.41 8.94 11.25
C LEU A 109 -7.72 9.68 11.52
N VAL A 110 -8.60 9.07 12.32
CA VAL A 110 -9.85 9.72 12.75
C VAL A 110 -9.55 10.37 14.09
N ASP A 111 -9.73 11.68 14.17
CA ASP A 111 -9.76 12.40 15.44
C ASP A 111 -11.20 12.81 15.72
N VAL A 112 -11.68 12.61 16.95
CA VAL A 112 -13.07 12.90 17.30
C VAL A 112 -13.22 13.46 18.71
N ASP A 113 -13.58 14.73 18.76
CA ASP A 113 -14.28 15.45 19.83
C ASP A 113 -15.67 14.90 20.14
N VAL A 114 -15.88 13.99 21.11
CA VAL A 114 -17.23 13.59 21.54
C VAL A 114 -17.61 14.20 22.90
N SER A 115 -18.68 14.99 22.92
CA SER A 115 -19.38 15.44 24.13
C SER A 115 -20.82 14.94 24.09
N ALA A 116 -21.26 14.25 25.14
CA ALA A 116 -22.63 13.74 25.25
C ALA A 116 -23.16 13.81 26.69
N ASP A 117 -24.38 14.30 26.83
CA ASP A 117 -25.16 14.13 28.05
C ASP A 117 -25.81 12.74 28.03
N TRP A 118 -25.62 11.95 29.09
CA TRP A 118 -26.19 10.61 29.20
C TRP A 118 -27.15 10.53 30.39
N GLN A 119 -28.24 9.78 30.22
CA GLN A 119 -29.16 9.41 31.28
C GLN A 119 -29.44 7.91 31.15
N ALA A 120 -29.25 7.16 32.23
CA ALA A 120 -29.62 5.75 32.31
C ALA A 120 -30.71 5.60 33.36
N GLU A 121 -31.77 4.86 33.03
CA GLU A 121 -32.80 4.45 33.98
C GLU A 121 -32.62 2.95 34.27
N VAL A 122 -32.62 2.59 35.55
CA VAL A 122 -32.52 1.20 36.00
C VAL A 122 -33.66 0.92 36.98
N GLY A 123 -34.45 -0.13 36.68
CA GLY A 123 -35.46 -0.73 37.56
C GLY A 123 -36.25 -1.82 36.81
N TYR A 124 -36.75 -2.90 37.41
CA TYR A 124 -36.62 -3.49 38.76
C TYR A 124 -36.46 -5.01 38.57
#